data_AF-C0ZJR2-F1
#
_entry.id   AF-C0ZJR2-F1
#
_cell.length_a   1.000
_cell.length_b   1.000
_cell.length_c   1.000
_cell.angle_alpha   90.00
_cell.angle_beta   90.00
_cell.angle_gamma   90.00
#
_symmetry.space_group_name_H-M   'P 1'
#
loop_
_entity.id
_entity.type
_entity.pdbx_description
1 polymer ?
#
loop_
_entity_poly.entity_id
_entity_poly.type
_entity_poly.pdbx_seq_one_letter_code
_entity_poly.pdbx_strand_id
1 'polypeptide(L)'
;MGTEKEGQWDQSVADAYSRLECLIREPTTEADLFSRLIRVYLEEEEVRIRQKLKRKSSQRISRVMHERVGEFLSGQLSGLSFQVIDGLLFIKREEQLVGALKCIPDLGSYDTPSWNATLARFTKQYQKRFNLAPEKLLFVICSLAKSLDAAHAKELTGIDVWCGAALTTPAYRDALQMYVSKCVEVMDALPQPVHQVYFLSADVHPNALACQLLRGEKASLPDRWLRPSVGDLIQFLQGRL
;
A
#
# COMPACT_ATOMS: atom_id res chain seq x y z
N MET A 1 1.45 34.16 22.35
CA MET A 1 0.64 32.93 22.49
C MET A 1 0.86 31.95 21.33
N GLY A 2 2.11 31.67 20.94
CA GLY A 2 2.43 30.79 19.80
C GLY A 2 3.21 29.51 20.17
N THR A 3 3.91 29.53 21.30
CA THR A 3 4.90 28.52 21.67
C THR A 3 4.31 27.28 22.37
N GLU A 4 3.21 27.42 23.13
CA GLU A 4 2.58 26.28 23.81
C GLU A 4 1.94 25.27 22.83
N LYS A 5 1.37 25.75 21.72
CA LYS A 5 0.76 24.88 20.70
C LYS A 5 1.80 24.17 19.84
N GLU A 6 2.95 24.80 19.59
CA GLU A 6 4.07 24.17 18.88
C GLU A 6 4.72 23.07 19.74
N GLY A 7 4.97 23.34 21.03
CA GLY A 7 5.53 22.33 21.93
C GLY A 7 4.61 21.11 22.15
N GLN A 8 3.29 21.32 22.19
CA GLN A 8 2.32 20.21 22.26
C GLN A 8 2.31 19.36 20.99
N TRP A 9 2.51 19.96 19.82
CA TRP A 9 2.57 19.22 18.55
C TRP A 9 3.85 18.40 18.44
N ASP A 10 5.00 18.99 18.75
CA ASP A 10 6.28 18.27 18.67
C ASP A 10 6.29 17.06 19.63
N GLN A 11 5.69 17.19 20.82
CA GLN A 11 5.49 16.07 21.74
C GLN A 11 4.54 15.01 21.16
N SER A 12 3.41 15.41 20.56
CA SER A 12 2.45 14.48 19.94
C SER A 12 3.08 13.67 18.80
N VAL A 13 3.95 14.29 18.00
CA VAL A 13 4.70 13.60 16.93
C VAL A 13 5.72 12.64 17.53
N ALA A 14 6.52 13.06 18.50
CA ALA A 14 7.49 12.19 19.18
C ALA A 14 6.81 10.96 19.81
N ASP A 15 5.68 11.17 20.48
CA ASP A 15 4.85 10.10 21.05
C ASP A 15 4.33 9.16 19.97
N ALA A 16 3.89 9.68 18.81
CA ALA A 16 3.42 8.87 17.70
C ALA A 16 4.51 7.95 17.13
N TYR A 17 5.75 8.45 17.00
CA TYR A 17 6.90 7.64 16.59
C TYR A 17 7.23 6.56 17.64
N SER A 18 7.27 6.92 18.93
CA SER A 18 7.52 5.96 20.01
C SER A 18 6.44 4.87 20.07
N ARG A 19 5.17 5.23 19.89
CA ARG A 19 4.06 4.26 19.80
C ARG A 19 4.20 3.36 18.58
N LEU A 20 4.60 3.92 17.43
CA LEU A 20 4.84 3.13 16.23
C LEU A 20 5.96 2.11 16.46
N GLU A 21 7.08 2.50 17.06
CA GLU A 21 8.19 1.60 17.39
C GLU A 21 7.76 0.48 18.35
N CYS A 22 6.93 0.80 19.35
CA CYS A 22 6.36 -0.20 20.24
C CYS A 22 5.47 -1.23 19.53
N LEU A 23 4.83 -0.87 18.42
CA LEU A 23 4.00 -1.78 17.64
C LEU A 23 4.81 -2.78 16.81
N ILE A 24 6.11 -2.53 16.55
CA ILE A 24 6.90 -3.25 15.54
C ILE A 24 8.09 -3.98 16.19
N ARG A 25 7.94 -4.53 17.40
CA ARG A 25 9.07 -5.08 18.18
C ARG A 25 9.82 -6.21 17.46
N GLU A 26 9.15 -6.97 16.59
CA GLU A 26 9.75 -7.96 15.67
C GLU A 26 8.99 -7.94 14.33
N PRO A 27 9.41 -7.11 13.35
CA PRO A 27 8.65 -6.97 12.12
C PRO A 27 8.78 -8.20 11.22
N THR A 28 7.64 -8.72 10.79
CA THR A 28 7.56 -9.42 9.50
C THR A 28 7.93 -8.46 8.36
N THR A 29 8.30 -8.99 7.19
CA THR A 29 8.62 -8.20 5.99
C THR A 29 7.53 -7.18 5.66
N GLU A 30 6.27 -7.60 5.72
CA GLU A 30 5.13 -6.71 5.48
C GLU A 30 4.92 -5.71 6.63
N ALA A 31 5.18 -6.08 7.88
CA ALA A 31 5.11 -5.15 9.02
C ALA A 31 6.16 -4.04 8.91
N ASP A 32 7.39 -4.38 8.50
CA ASP A 32 8.44 -3.39 8.25
C ASP A 32 7.99 -2.41 7.16
N LEU A 33 7.57 -2.90 5.99
CA LEU A 33 7.12 -2.01 4.93
C LEU A 33 5.91 -1.17 5.37
N PHE A 34 4.91 -1.79 6.00
CA PHE A 34 3.72 -1.08 6.46
C PHE A 34 4.08 0.04 7.45
N SER A 35 5.03 -0.20 8.35
CA SER A 35 5.54 0.83 9.26
C SER A 35 6.18 2.01 8.54
N ARG A 36 6.98 1.75 7.50
CA ARG A 36 7.59 2.80 6.68
C ARG A 36 6.52 3.61 5.98
N LEU A 37 5.46 2.97 5.49
CA LEU A 37 4.31 3.67 4.90
C LEU A 37 3.56 4.53 5.92
N ILE A 38 3.39 4.07 7.16
CA ILE A 38 2.81 4.87 8.25
C ILE A 38 3.66 6.12 8.50
N ARG A 39 4.99 5.98 8.55
CA ARG A 39 5.93 7.10 8.71
C ARG A 39 5.76 8.16 7.62
N VAL A 40 5.56 7.77 6.35
CA VAL A 40 5.26 8.74 5.27
C VAL A 40 4.05 9.62 5.59
N TYR A 41 2.99 9.04 6.18
CA TYR A 41 1.81 9.81 6.55
C TYR A 41 1.99 10.67 7.81
N LEU A 42 2.85 10.25 8.75
CA LEU A 42 3.25 11.07 9.90
C LEU A 42 4.08 12.28 9.44
N GLU A 43 5.10 12.05 8.62
CA GLU A 43 5.95 13.08 8.02
C GLU A 43 5.12 14.10 7.22
N GLU A 44 4.18 13.63 6.38
CA GLU A 44 3.32 14.55 5.61
C GLU A 44 2.36 15.35 6.50
N GLU A 45 1.90 14.80 7.63
CA GLU A 45 1.07 15.55 8.58
C GLU A 45 1.89 16.66 9.26
N GLU A 46 3.13 16.38 9.63
CA GLU A 46 4.06 17.37 10.16
C GLU A 46 4.32 18.50 9.15
N VAL A 47 4.56 18.16 7.88
CA VAL A 47 4.68 19.14 6.79
C VAL A 47 3.40 19.97 6.65
N ARG A 48 2.23 19.33 6.66
CA ARG A 48 0.93 20.00 6.54
C ARG A 48 0.76 21.05 7.64
N ILE A 49 1.11 20.72 8.88
CA ILE A 49 0.95 21.62 10.02
C ILE A 49 1.98 22.74 9.99
N ARG A 50 3.28 22.43 9.85
CA ARG A 50 4.35 23.44 9.80
C ARG A 50 4.16 24.44 8.66
N GLN A 51 3.68 23.98 7.50
CA GLN A 51 3.41 24.83 6.33
C GLN A 51 1.98 25.40 6.31
N LYS A 52 1.17 25.18 7.36
CA LYS A 52 -0.22 25.66 7.48
C LYS A 52 -1.11 25.29 6.28
N LEU A 53 -0.90 24.10 5.73
CA LEU A 53 -1.65 23.58 4.59
C LEU A 53 -3.01 23.03 5.04
N LYS A 54 -4.04 23.22 4.20
CA LYS A 54 -5.40 22.72 4.46
C LYS A 54 -5.49 21.19 4.39
N ARG A 55 -4.64 20.54 3.60
CA ARG A 55 -4.65 19.09 3.36
C ARG A 55 -3.25 18.57 3.08
N LYS A 56 -3.04 17.28 3.36
CA LYS A 56 -1.84 16.53 2.93
C LYS A 56 -1.75 16.52 1.39
N SER A 57 -0.55 16.58 0.84
CA SER A 57 -0.29 16.50 -0.60
C SER A 57 -0.24 15.05 -1.06
N SER A 58 -1.24 14.62 -1.84
CA SER A 58 -1.27 13.29 -2.44
C SER A 58 -0.09 13.04 -3.38
N GLN A 59 0.37 14.08 -4.08
CA GLN A 59 1.55 13.98 -4.97
C GLN A 59 2.83 13.75 -4.17
N ARG A 60 3.02 14.47 -3.06
CA ARG A 60 4.20 14.29 -2.20
C ARG A 60 4.19 12.93 -1.53
N ILE A 61 3.06 12.54 -0.95
CA ILE A 61 2.86 11.19 -0.38
C ILE A 61 3.19 10.13 -1.41
N SER A 62 2.64 10.25 -2.63
CA SER A 62 2.88 9.26 -3.67
C SER A 62 4.36 9.16 -4.01
N ARG A 63 5.06 10.28 -4.20
CA ARG A 63 6.50 10.25 -4.48
C ARG A 63 7.30 9.60 -3.34
N VAL A 64 7.12 10.09 -2.11
CA VAL A 64 7.86 9.61 -0.93
C VAL A 64 7.53 8.15 -0.62
N MET A 65 6.29 7.71 -0.84
CA MET A 65 5.90 6.30 -0.72
C MET A 65 6.71 5.41 -1.66
N HIS A 66 6.89 5.79 -2.92
CA HIS A 66 7.70 5.00 -3.86
C HIS A 66 9.18 5.03 -3.48
N GLU A 67 9.69 6.16 -2.97
CA GLU A 67 11.07 6.27 -2.46
C GLU A 67 11.29 5.30 -1.29
N ARG A 68 10.41 5.34 -0.27
CA ARG A 68 10.48 4.43 0.90
C ARG A 68 10.35 2.95 0.53
N VAL A 69 9.50 2.64 -0.45
CA VAL A 69 9.37 1.26 -0.97
C VAL A 69 10.65 0.85 -1.70
N GLY A 70 11.27 1.75 -2.47
CA GLY A 70 12.56 1.49 -3.12
C GLY A 70 13.69 1.26 -2.12
N GLU A 71 13.78 2.09 -1.07
CA GLU A 71 14.73 1.91 0.04
C GLU A 71 14.52 0.59 0.79
N PHE A 72 13.26 0.20 1.00
CA PHE A 72 12.92 -1.07 1.61
C PHE A 72 13.35 -2.25 0.74
N LEU A 73 13.01 -2.23 -0.56
CA LEU A 73 13.36 -3.29 -1.49
C LEU A 73 14.88 -3.40 -1.72
N SER A 74 15.60 -2.27 -1.78
CA SER A 74 17.07 -2.29 -1.93
C SER A 74 17.79 -2.92 -0.74
N GLY A 75 17.22 -2.83 0.47
CA GLY A 75 17.73 -3.54 1.64
C GLY A 75 17.51 -5.06 1.60
N GLN A 76 16.60 -5.56 0.74
CA GLN A 76 16.23 -6.97 0.65
C GLN A 76 16.73 -7.66 -0.64
N LEU A 77 17.01 -6.87 -1.68
CA LEU A 77 17.29 -7.35 -3.03
C LEU A 77 18.64 -6.83 -3.51
N SER A 78 19.70 -7.60 -3.26
CA SER A 78 21.03 -7.30 -3.80
C SER A 78 21.04 -7.43 -5.33
N GLY A 79 21.82 -6.57 -6.00
CA GLY A 79 21.94 -6.58 -7.47
C GLY A 79 20.84 -5.84 -8.23
N LEU A 80 19.81 -5.32 -7.54
CA LEU A 80 18.83 -4.42 -8.14
C LEU A 80 19.06 -2.97 -7.70
N SER A 81 18.77 -2.03 -8.61
CA SER A 81 18.69 -0.61 -8.31
C SER A 81 17.25 -0.10 -8.53
N PHE A 82 16.89 0.89 -7.72
CA PHE A 82 15.53 1.38 -7.58
C PHE A 82 15.52 2.89 -7.81
N GLN A 83 14.69 3.37 -8.75
CA GLN A 83 14.61 4.78 -9.09
C GLN A 83 13.16 5.22 -9.25
N VAL A 84 12.77 6.30 -8.58
CA VAL A 84 11.42 6.88 -8.72
C VAL A 84 11.40 7.85 -9.89
N ILE A 85 10.51 7.60 -10.86
CA ILE A 85 10.29 8.48 -12.01
C ILE A 85 8.77 8.59 -12.21
N ASP A 86 8.24 9.81 -12.20
CA ASP A 86 6.83 10.11 -12.49
C ASP A 86 5.79 9.29 -11.70
N GLY A 87 6.10 8.99 -10.44
CA GLY A 87 5.20 8.23 -9.55
C GLY A 87 5.15 6.74 -9.86
N LEU A 88 6.22 6.20 -10.47
CA LEU A 88 6.54 4.79 -10.57
C LEU A 88 7.93 4.54 -9.99
N LEU A 89 8.14 3.37 -9.42
CA LEU A 89 9.44 2.90 -8.99
C LEU A 89 10.01 1.94 -10.05
N PHE A 90 10.98 2.40 -10.82
CA PHE A 90 11.68 1.60 -11.81
C PHE A 90 12.72 0.72 -11.12
N ILE A 91 12.78 -0.54 -11.55
CA ILE A 91 13.62 -1.58 -10.99
C ILE A 91 14.59 -2.03 -12.10
N LYS A 92 15.89 -1.85 -11.88
CA LYS A 92 16.93 -2.18 -12.84
C LYS A 92 17.92 -3.20 -12.29
N ARG A 93 18.55 -3.94 -13.18
CA ARG A 93 19.73 -4.77 -12.94
C ARG A 93 20.78 -4.39 -13.97
N GLU A 94 21.98 -3.99 -13.56
CA GLU A 94 23.07 -3.65 -14.50
C GLU A 94 22.59 -2.73 -15.65
N GLU A 95 21.82 -1.67 -15.31
CA GLU A 95 21.12 -0.76 -16.23
C GLU A 95 19.94 -1.31 -17.06
N GLN A 96 19.74 -2.63 -17.11
CA GLN A 96 18.58 -3.23 -17.75
C GLN A 96 17.31 -3.08 -16.90
N LEU A 97 16.24 -2.59 -17.50
CA LEU A 97 14.94 -2.52 -16.84
C LEU A 97 14.29 -3.90 -16.69
N VAL A 98 14.13 -4.35 -15.44
CA VAL A 98 13.47 -5.62 -15.10
C VAL A 98 12.00 -5.44 -14.74
N GLY A 99 11.61 -4.28 -14.20
CA GLY A 99 10.23 -4.00 -13.82
C GLY A 99 9.98 -2.54 -13.48
N ALA A 100 8.71 -2.17 -13.35
CA ALA A 100 8.27 -0.91 -12.77
C ALA A 100 7.17 -1.20 -11.76
N LEU A 101 7.23 -0.60 -10.58
CA LEU A 101 6.28 -0.82 -9.50
C LEU A 101 5.44 0.43 -9.26
N LYS A 102 4.12 0.25 -9.19
CA LYS A 102 3.16 1.26 -8.77
C LYS A 102 2.63 0.95 -7.38
N CYS A 103 2.89 1.82 -6.42
CA CYS A 103 2.26 1.78 -5.11
C CYS A 103 0.94 2.54 -5.14
N ILE A 104 -0.13 1.87 -4.72
CA ILE A 104 -1.50 2.40 -4.66
C ILE A 104 -1.92 2.38 -3.18
N PRO A 105 -2.20 3.54 -2.55
CA PRO A 105 -2.63 3.60 -1.15
C PRO A 105 -3.90 2.78 -0.88
N ASP A 106 -4.89 2.94 -1.75
CA ASP A 106 -6.15 2.21 -1.75
C ASP A 106 -6.78 2.27 -3.15
N LEU A 107 -7.65 1.31 -3.48
CA LEU A 107 -8.34 1.26 -4.77
C LEU A 107 -9.60 2.14 -4.79
N GLY A 108 -9.99 2.73 -3.65
CA GLY A 108 -11.01 3.78 -3.52
C GLY A 108 -12.44 3.40 -3.95
N SER A 109 -12.68 2.17 -4.36
CA SER A 109 -13.97 1.68 -4.86
C SER A 109 -14.15 0.19 -4.56
N TYR A 110 -15.39 -0.24 -4.35
CA TYR A 110 -15.71 -1.46 -3.64
C TYR A 110 -15.80 -2.73 -4.52
N ASP A 111 -15.77 -2.60 -5.85
CA ASP A 111 -15.98 -3.72 -6.80
C ASP A 111 -14.81 -3.97 -7.77
N THR A 112 -14.75 -5.18 -8.34
CA THR A 112 -13.72 -5.57 -9.32
C THR A 112 -13.73 -4.72 -10.58
N PRO A 113 -14.87 -4.34 -11.19
CA PRO A 113 -14.89 -3.42 -12.32
C PRO A 113 -14.14 -2.11 -12.04
N SER A 114 -14.27 -1.54 -10.84
CA SER A 114 -13.54 -0.32 -10.46
C SER A 114 -12.05 -0.57 -10.23
N TRP A 115 -11.68 -1.73 -9.69
CA TRP A 115 -10.28 -2.14 -9.57
C TRP A 115 -9.65 -2.27 -10.96
N ASN A 116 -10.31 -2.99 -11.88
CA ASN A 116 -9.92 -3.13 -13.28
C ASN A 116 -9.75 -1.77 -13.95
N ALA A 117 -10.75 -0.89 -13.86
CA ALA A 117 -10.68 0.44 -14.45
C ALA A 117 -9.50 1.27 -13.91
N THR A 118 -9.22 1.17 -12.61
CA THR A 118 -8.09 1.87 -11.97
C THR A 118 -6.75 1.35 -12.46
N LEU A 119 -6.57 0.03 -12.50
CA LEU A 119 -5.32 -0.59 -12.97
C LEU A 119 -5.12 -0.39 -14.46
N ALA A 120 -6.16 -0.57 -15.29
CA ALA A 120 -6.11 -0.36 -16.73
C ALA A 120 -5.71 1.08 -17.07
N ARG A 121 -6.18 2.07 -16.31
CA ARG A 121 -5.76 3.47 -16.46
C ARG A 121 -4.26 3.64 -16.23
N PHE A 122 -3.70 3.03 -15.18
CA PHE A 122 -2.27 3.09 -14.91
C PHE A 122 -1.46 2.34 -15.97
N THR A 123 -1.88 1.15 -16.37
CA THR A 123 -1.23 0.35 -17.43
C THR A 123 -1.19 1.12 -18.75
N LYS A 124 -2.30 1.72 -19.17
CA LYS A 124 -2.37 2.53 -20.39
C LYS A 124 -1.46 3.76 -20.32
N GLN A 125 -1.41 4.45 -19.18
CA GLN A 125 -0.51 5.59 -18.98
C GLN A 125 0.96 5.17 -19.02
N TYR A 126 1.29 4.05 -18.39
CA TYR A 126 2.63 3.46 -18.39
C TYR A 126 3.09 3.12 -19.81
N GLN A 127 2.28 2.37 -20.57
CA GLN A 127 2.58 2.04 -21.96
C GLN A 127 2.77 3.29 -22.82
N LYS A 128 1.82 4.24 -22.73
CA LYS A 128 1.88 5.47 -23.54
C LYS A 128 3.11 6.32 -23.25
N ARG A 129 3.51 6.43 -21.97
CA ARG A 129 4.58 7.34 -21.55
C ARG A 129 5.96 6.75 -21.70
N PHE A 130 6.11 5.46 -21.42
CA PHE A 130 7.43 4.82 -21.36
C PHE A 130 7.69 3.84 -22.49
N ASN A 131 6.66 3.48 -23.27
CA ASN A 131 6.75 2.49 -24.36
C ASN A 131 7.31 1.13 -23.87
N LEU A 132 6.80 0.67 -22.73
CA LEU A 132 7.23 -0.57 -22.08
C LEU A 132 6.11 -1.62 -22.03
N ALA A 133 6.53 -2.88 -21.97
CA ALA A 133 5.65 -4.04 -21.93
C ALA A 133 4.83 -4.08 -20.62
N PRO A 134 3.48 -4.19 -20.66
CA PRO A 134 2.61 -4.24 -19.47
C PRO A 134 2.98 -5.30 -18.44
N GLU A 135 3.56 -6.42 -18.87
CA GLU A 135 3.99 -7.53 -18.04
C GLU A 135 5.07 -7.13 -17.03
N LYS A 136 5.80 -6.03 -17.31
CA LYS A 136 6.81 -5.47 -16.41
C LYS A 136 6.23 -4.52 -15.36
N LEU A 137 4.94 -4.15 -15.47
CA LEU A 137 4.29 -3.27 -14.52
C LEU A 137 3.71 -4.08 -13.35
N LEU A 138 4.19 -3.80 -12.15
CA LEU A 138 3.78 -4.42 -10.90
C LEU A 138 3.00 -3.40 -10.07
N PHE A 139 2.14 -3.89 -9.17
CA PHE A 139 1.32 -3.09 -8.28
C PHE A 139 1.44 -3.58 -6.85
N VAL A 140 1.60 -2.65 -5.91
CA VAL A 140 1.42 -2.91 -4.47
C VAL A 140 0.24 -2.08 -3.99
N ILE A 141 -0.82 -2.77 -3.58
CA ILE A 141 -2.01 -2.18 -2.99
C ILE A 141 -1.82 -2.14 -1.47
N CYS A 142 -1.72 -0.94 -0.90
CA CYS A 142 -1.35 -0.78 0.50
C CYS A 142 -2.50 -1.14 1.46
N SER A 143 -3.73 -0.85 1.06
CA SER A 143 -4.93 -1.11 1.86
C SER A 143 -6.15 -1.40 1.00
N LEU A 144 -6.98 -2.36 1.43
CA LEU A 144 -8.34 -2.56 0.90
C LEU A 144 -9.44 -2.01 1.81
N ALA A 145 -9.09 -1.23 2.84
CA ALA A 145 -10.05 -0.77 3.85
C ALA A 145 -11.25 0.03 3.28
N LYS A 146 -11.12 0.55 2.06
CA LYS A 146 -12.16 1.29 1.32
C LYS A 146 -12.52 0.63 -0.01
N SER A 147 -12.27 -0.67 -0.15
CA SER A 147 -12.31 -1.35 -1.44
C SER A 147 -13.01 -2.70 -1.41
N LEU A 148 -13.72 -3.01 -0.33
CA LEU A 148 -14.45 -4.27 -0.16
C LEU A 148 -15.96 -4.03 -0.26
N ASP A 149 -16.65 -4.78 -1.10
CA ASP A 149 -18.11 -4.78 -1.25
C ASP A 149 -18.72 -6.11 -0.83
N ALA A 150 -19.78 -6.06 -0.02
CA ALA A 150 -20.47 -7.25 0.46
C ALA A 150 -21.26 -7.97 -0.65
N ALA A 151 -21.96 -7.22 -1.50
CA ALA A 151 -22.82 -7.79 -2.53
C ALA A 151 -21.98 -8.49 -3.60
N HIS A 152 -20.90 -7.85 -4.04
CA HIS A 152 -19.95 -8.40 -4.99
C HIS A 152 -19.16 -9.57 -4.37
N ALA A 153 -18.80 -9.52 -3.08
CA ALA A 153 -18.21 -10.67 -2.41
C ALA A 153 -19.16 -11.88 -2.42
N LYS A 154 -20.45 -11.66 -2.16
CA LYS A 154 -21.47 -12.71 -2.25
C LYS A 154 -21.64 -13.24 -3.66
N GLU A 155 -21.67 -12.37 -4.68
CA GLU A 155 -21.77 -12.77 -6.08
C GLU A 155 -20.58 -13.64 -6.51
N LEU A 156 -19.36 -13.21 -6.17
CA LEU A 156 -18.13 -13.86 -6.63
C LEU A 156 -17.79 -15.13 -5.84
N THR A 157 -18.11 -15.17 -4.54
CA THR A 157 -17.70 -16.24 -3.63
C THR A 157 -18.84 -17.10 -3.09
N GLY A 158 -20.08 -16.64 -3.18
CA GLY A 158 -21.23 -17.24 -2.50
C GLY A 158 -21.34 -16.90 -1.01
N ILE A 159 -20.40 -16.13 -0.44
CA ILE A 159 -20.36 -15.81 0.99
C ILE A 159 -21.18 -14.56 1.28
N ASP A 160 -22.17 -14.71 2.14
CA ASP A 160 -23.00 -13.59 2.58
C ASP A 160 -22.39 -12.90 3.81
N VAL A 161 -22.25 -11.58 3.72
CA VAL A 161 -21.74 -10.72 4.78
C VAL A 161 -22.58 -9.46 4.86
N TRP A 162 -22.78 -8.96 6.08
CA TRP A 162 -23.67 -7.82 6.32
C TRP A 162 -23.14 -6.49 5.77
N CYS A 163 -21.82 -6.32 5.63
CA CYS A 163 -21.20 -5.18 4.96
C CYS A 163 -19.75 -5.49 4.52
N GLY A 164 -19.16 -4.67 3.67
CA GLY A 164 -17.78 -4.85 3.20
C GLY A 164 -16.74 -4.88 4.34
N ALA A 165 -16.95 -4.05 5.38
CA ALA A 165 -16.10 -4.06 6.58
C ALA A 165 -16.22 -5.35 7.40
N ALA A 166 -17.27 -6.15 7.21
CA ALA A 166 -17.39 -7.45 7.88
C ALA A 166 -16.32 -8.43 7.38
N LEU A 167 -15.96 -8.36 6.09
CA LEU A 167 -14.98 -9.23 5.45
C LEU A 167 -13.60 -9.14 6.12
N THR A 168 -13.28 -8.00 6.72
CA THR A 168 -11.99 -7.81 7.39
C THR A 168 -11.93 -8.43 8.78
N THR A 169 -13.07 -8.78 9.38
CA THR A 169 -13.09 -9.36 10.72
C THR A 169 -12.45 -10.76 10.77
N PRO A 170 -11.96 -11.20 11.95
CA PRO A 170 -11.38 -12.53 12.10
C PRO A 170 -12.32 -13.69 11.75
N ALA A 171 -13.64 -13.50 11.70
CA ALA A 171 -14.57 -14.57 11.33
C ALA A 171 -14.56 -14.86 9.82
N TYR A 172 -14.25 -13.87 8.98
CA TYR A 172 -14.32 -13.96 7.52
C TYR A 172 -12.93 -14.04 6.87
N ARG A 173 -11.95 -14.62 7.59
CA ARG A 173 -10.56 -14.64 7.13
C ARG A 173 -10.38 -15.25 5.75
N ASP A 174 -10.85 -16.48 5.60
CA ASP A 174 -10.70 -17.26 4.39
C ASP A 174 -11.62 -16.74 3.29
N ALA A 175 -12.79 -16.23 3.68
CA ALA A 175 -13.73 -15.57 2.78
C ALA A 175 -13.10 -14.36 2.09
N LEU A 176 -12.44 -13.50 2.85
CA LEU A 176 -11.73 -12.33 2.33
C LEU A 176 -10.58 -12.73 1.40
N GLN A 177 -9.76 -13.71 1.79
CA GLN A 177 -8.66 -14.17 0.94
C GLN A 177 -9.19 -14.78 -0.36
N MET A 178 -10.25 -15.59 -0.30
CA MET A 178 -10.91 -16.13 -1.49
C MET A 178 -11.49 -15.02 -2.38
N TYR A 179 -12.15 -14.03 -1.79
CA TYR A 179 -12.69 -12.88 -2.51
C TYR A 179 -11.60 -12.13 -3.26
N VAL A 180 -10.53 -11.73 -2.58
CA VAL A 180 -9.38 -11.03 -3.18
C VAL A 180 -8.75 -11.86 -4.29
N SER A 181 -8.56 -13.16 -4.06
CA SER A 181 -7.96 -14.07 -5.06
C SER A 181 -8.82 -14.14 -6.32
N LYS A 182 -10.13 -14.33 -6.19
CA LYS A 182 -11.05 -14.34 -7.32
C LYS A 182 -11.08 -12.99 -8.05
N CYS A 183 -11.04 -11.87 -7.33
CA CYS A 183 -10.97 -10.54 -7.96
C CYS A 183 -9.72 -10.39 -8.84
N VAL A 184 -8.57 -10.93 -8.40
CA VAL A 184 -7.33 -10.90 -9.18
C VAL A 184 -7.40 -11.89 -10.35
N GLU A 185 -7.96 -13.09 -10.16
CA GLU A 185 -8.09 -14.10 -11.21
C GLU A 185 -8.95 -13.62 -12.40
N VAL A 186 -10.03 -12.91 -12.13
CA VAL A 186 -10.94 -12.39 -13.18
C VAL A 186 -10.55 -11.01 -13.71
N MET A 187 -9.41 -10.48 -13.28
CA MET A 187 -8.90 -9.17 -13.68
C MET A 187 -8.44 -9.20 -15.14
N ASP A 188 -8.95 -8.30 -15.98
CA ASP A 188 -8.60 -8.19 -17.40
C ASP A 188 -7.71 -6.98 -17.72
N ALA A 189 -7.50 -6.11 -16.73
CA ALA A 189 -6.68 -4.90 -16.85
C ALA A 189 -5.18 -5.18 -17.02
N LEU A 190 -4.74 -6.42 -16.76
CA LEU A 190 -3.34 -6.83 -16.75
C LEU A 190 -3.17 -8.17 -17.49
N PRO A 191 -2.04 -8.40 -18.17
CA PRO A 191 -1.80 -9.65 -18.88
C PRO A 191 -1.58 -10.86 -17.94
N GLN A 192 -1.02 -10.63 -16.75
CA GLN A 192 -0.75 -11.66 -15.74
C GLN A 192 -1.08 -11.15 -14.32
N PRO A 193 -2.36 -10.90 -13.99
CA PRO A 193 -2.76 -10.25 -12.73
C PRO A 193 -2.17 -10.89 -11.47
N VAL A 194 -2.17 -12.23 -11.41
CA VAL A 194 -1.67 -13.02 -10.27
C VAL A 194 -0.17 -12.79 -10.01
N HIS A 195 0.60 -12.39 -11.01
CA HIS A 195 2.04 -12.08 -10.89
C HIS A 195 2.34 -10.58 -10.85
N GLN A 196 1.31 -9.74 -10.96
CA GLN A 196 1.46 -8.29 -11.09
C GLN A 196 0.80 -7.50 -9.96
N VAL A 197 -0.10 -8.09 -9.18
CA VAL A 197 -0.80 -7.40 -8.09
C VAL A 197 -0.44 -8.03 -6.76
N TYR A 198 0.11 -7.22 -5.85
CA TYR A 198 0.51 -7.62 -4.50
C TYR A 198 -0.17 -6.73 -3.47
N PHE A 199 -0.39 -7.25 -2.27
CA PHE A 199 -1.16 -6.58 -1.22
C PHE A 199 -0.38 -6.45 0.09
N LEU A 200 -0.79 -5.47 0.91
CA LEU A 200 -0.37 -5.34 2.30
C LEU A 200 -1.55 -5.62 3.24
N SER A 201 -2.37 -4.61 3.54
CA SER A 201 -3.44 -4.72 4.52
C SER A 201 -4.82 -4.80 3.88
N ALA A 202 -5.72 -5.57 4.50
CA ALA A 202 -7.12 -5.59 4.11
C ALA A 202 -7.94 -4.44 4.72
N ASP A 203 -7.57 -4.01 5.93
CA ASP A 203 -8.51 -3.40 6.88
C ASP A 203 -7.96 -2.15 7.55
N VAL A 204 -6.62 -2.02 7.60
CA VAL A 204 -5.93 -0.85 8.13
C VAL A 204 -5.33 -0.07 6.97
N HIS A 205 -5.68 1.21 6.89
CA HIS A 205 -5.02 2.13 5.97
C HIS A 205 -3.86 2.85 6.71
N PRO A 206 -2.63 2.94 6.14
CA PRO A 206 -1.49 3.57 6.81
C PRO A 206 -1.77 4.99 7.33
N ASN A 207 -2.45 5.84 6.53
CA ASN A 207 -2.91 7.17 6.97
C ASN A 207 -3.87 7.14 8.18
N ALA A 208 -4.76 6.15 8.26
CA ALA A 208 -5.70 6.04 9.38
C ALA A 208 -4.95 5.71 10.67
N LEU A 209 -4.01 4.75 10.60
CA LEU A 209 -3.17 4.40 11.74
C LEU A 209 -2.26 5.56 12.16
N ALA A 210 -1.68 6.29 11.20
CA ALA A 210 -0.90 7.50 11.48
C ALA A 210 -1.71 8.55 12.26
N CYS A 211 -2.96 8.79 11.87
CA CYS A 211 -3.87 9.68 12.59
C CYS A 211 -4.20 9.18 14.01
N GLN A 212 -4.43 7.87 14.19
CA GLN A 212 -4.68 7.28 15.51
C GLN A 212 -3.48 7.46 16.44
N LEU A 213 -2.27 7.21 15.93
CA LEU A 213 -1.01 7.37 16.68
C LEU A 213 -0.80 8.80 17.17
N LEU A 214 -1.04 9.79 16.30
CA LEU A 214 -0.93 11.22 16.64
C LEU A 214 -1.93 11.63 17.74
N ARG A 215 -3.15 11.08 17.70
CA ARG A 215 -4.20 11.38 18.68
C ARG A 215 -4.06 10.60 19.99
N GLY A 216 -3.10 9.67 20.07
CA GLY A 216 -2.98 8.76 21.21
C GLY A 216 -4.13 7.77 21.33
N GLU A 217 -4.82 7.50 20.22
CA GLU A 217 -5.85 6.46 20.16
C GLU A 217 -5.21 5.07 20.14
N LYS A 218 -5.98 4.05 20.53
CA LYS A 218 -5.53 2.65 20.42
C LYS A 218 -5.29 2.31 18.95
N ALA A 219 -4.05 1.98 18.63
CA ALA A 219 -3.61 1.57 17.30
C ALA A 219 -3.16 0.10 17.32
N SER A 220 -3.45 -0.64 16.26
CA SER A 220 -2.98 -2.00 16.05
C SER A 220 -2.58 -2.19 14.60
N LEU A 221 -1.48 -2.93 14.38
CA LEU A 221 -1.13 -3.40 13.05
C LEU A 221 -2.19 -4.39 12.54
N PRO A 222 -2.26 -4.61 11.21
CA PRO A 222 -3.03 -5.70 10.64
C PRO A 222 -2.69 -7.03 11.33
N ASP A 223 -3.72 -7.82 11.64
CA ASP A 223 -3.53 -9.13 12.27
C ASP A 223 -2.96 -10.17 11.30
N ARG A 224 -3.00 -9.88 9.99
CA ARG A 224 -2.41 -10.66 8.89
C ARG A 224 -2.26 -9.81 7.64
N TRP A 225 -1.46 -10.34 6.73
CA TRP A 225 -1.18 -9.74 5.41
C TRP A 225 -1.94 -10.50 4.32
N LEU A 226 -2.48 -9.76 3.37
CA LEU A 226 -3.18 -10.33 2.21
C LEU A 226 -2.18 -11.02 1.27
N ARG A 227 -2.64 -12.08 0.61
CA ARG A 227 -1.86 -12.79 -0.42
C ARG A 227 -2.39 -12.49 -1.83
N PRO A 228 -1.51 -12.41 -2.85
CA PRO A 228 -0.05 -12.43 -2.74
C PRO A 228 0.46 -11.16 -2.03
N SER A 229 1.41 -11.33 -1.11
CA SER A 229 1.91 -10.26 -0.23
C SER A 229 3.18 -9.61 -0.80
N VAL A 230 3.70 -8.61 -0.11
CA VAL A 230 5.00 -8.03 -0.47
C VAL A 230 6.16 -9.02 -0.30
N GLY A 231 6.06 -9.99 0.61
CA GLY A 231 7.00 -11.12 0.64
C GLY A 231 7.02 -11.90 -0.68
N ASP A 232 5.85 -12.12 -1.30
CA ASP A 232 5.74 -12.80 -2.59
C ASP A 232 6.31 -11.94 -3.73
N LEU A 233 6.16 -10.60 -3.66
CA LEU A 233 6.83 -9.67 -4.58
C LEU A 233 8.35 -9.78 -4.51
N ILE A 234 8.91 -9.84 -3.29
CA ILE A 234 10.35 -9.98 -3.10
C ILE A 234 10.83 -11.30 -3.71
N GLN A 235 10.12 -12.41 -3.47
CA GLN A 235 10.46 -13.71 -4.08
C GLN A 235 10.37 -13.66 -5.60
N PHE A 236 9.34 -13.01 -6.16
CA PHE A 236 9.20 -12.82 -7.60
C PHE A 236 10.39 -12.05 -8.19
N LEU A 237 10.82 -10.96 -7.54
CA LEU A 237 11.96 -10.16 -7.99
C LEU A 237 13.29 -10.90 -7.80
N GLN A 238 13.44 -11.69 -6.74
CA GLN A 238 14.61 -12.57 -6.54
C GLN A 238 14.74 -13.60 -7.66
N GLY A 239 13.63 -14.17 -8.14
CA GLY A 239 13.63 -15.06 -9.30
C GLY A 239 14.00 -14.38 -10.63
N ARG A 240 14.17 -13.04 -10.63
CA ARG A 240 14.66 -12.25 -11.78
C ARG A 240 16.11 -11.78 -11.61
N LEU A 241 16.76 -12.07 -10.47
CA LEU A 241 18.21 -11.97 -10.25
C LEU A 241 18.94 -13.10 -10.98
#